data_AF-A0AAD8Y7K8-F1
#
_entry.id   AF-A0AAD8Y7K8-F1
#
_cell.length_a   1.000
_cell.length_b   1.000
_cell.length_c   1.000
_cell.angle_alpha   90.00
_cell.angle_beta   90.00
_cell.angle_gamma   90.00
#
_symmetry.space_group_name_H-M   'P 1'
#
loop_
_entity.id
_entity.type
_entity.pdbx_description
1 polymer ?
#
loop_
_entity_poly.entity_id
_entity_poly.type
_entity_poly.pdbx_seq_one_letter_code
_entity_poly.pdbx_strand_id
1 'polypeptide(L)'
;MVIKVRKAVGRPNTNAIKPTAKPSTQWYHAILPFIAGLLHLQVFYYAIHCIIPRFLPNFMFFDDNNNDTTTTVMSSQTFMNECYRLDRAIFIAYLFDLVCCYLKVIPFSRSNSSRDIIGHHVPTLILALPLAIPLWANLRNVDPIVSTVLNGDHSEIRNRFIDAYILASGFAYISSLNEVIMCFQRVEMTLAGITKFRDIQMMKRHLFTSRGVVGFELCYKMCFFWGMSILACKACCEFDKSIYDAITAPVDYDKPIWKTVVTLYSSPAVLRGALFRAFSVVMYPSMGARCFKKIKQFLKEGEVL
;
A
#
# COMPACT_ATOMS: atom_id res chain seq x y z
N MET A 1 -52.00 20.12 33.26
CA MET A 1 -52.64 18.91 32.68
C MET A 1 -52.04 18.70 31.29
N VAL A 2 -51.05 17.81 31.19
CA VAL A 2 -50.35 17.50 29.92
C VAL A 2 -50.52 16.00 29.67
N ILE A 3 -51.27 15.67 28.62
CA ILE A 3 -51.68 14.31 28.29
C ILE A 3 -50.50 13.57 27.64
N LYS A 4 -50.04 12.50 28.30
CA LYS A 4 -49.10 11.51 27.77
C LYS A 4 -49.80 10.67 26.71
N VAL A 5 -49.45 10.83 25.44
CA VAL A 5 -49.84 9.89 24.37
C VAL A 5 -48.79 8.79 24.29
N ARG A 6 -49.10 7.62 24.83
CA ARG A 6 -48.36 6.37 24.57
C ARG A 6 -48.69 5.93 23.14
N LYS A 7 -47.71 5.97 22.22
CA LYS A 7 -47.82 5.24 20.95
C LYS A 7 -47.35 3.81 21.16
N ALA A 8 -48.24 2.87 20.87
CA ALA A 8 -48.00 1.45 20.87
C ALA A 8 -46.92 1.09 19.84
N VAL A 9 -45.84 0.44 20.30
CA VAL A 9 -44.86 -0.19 19.42
C VAL A 9 -45.41 -1.57 19.09
N GLY A 10 -45.85 -1.73 17.84
CA GLY A 10 -46.34 -2.99 17.30
C GLY A 10 -45.26 -4.08 17.35
N ARG A 11 -45.69 -5.32 17.59
CA ARG A 11 -44.86 -6.52 17.52
C ARG A 11 -44.15 -6.59 16.16
N PRO A 12 -42.86 -6.99 16.09
CA PRO A 12 -42.22 -7.25 14.82
C PRO A 12 -42.90 -8.43 14.13
N ASN A 13 -43.35 -8.19 12.90
CA ASN A 13 -43.92 -9.18 12.02
C ASN A 13 -42.85 -10.21 11.67
N THR A 14 -42.97 -11.45 12.16
CA THR A 14 -41.99 -12.55 12.02
C THR A 14 -41.96 -13.20 10.65
N ASN A 15 -42.42 -12.52 9.60
CA ASN A 15 -42.24 -12.97 8.23
C ASN A 15 -40.94 -12.38 7.65
N ALA A 16 -39.82 -12.71 8.29
CA ALA A 16 -38.52 -12.59 7.65
C ALA A 16 -38.49 -13.60 6.49
N ILE A 17 -38.76 -13.09 5.29
CA ILE A 17 -38.47 -13.78 4.04
C ILE A 17 -37.00 -14.19 4.13
N LYS A 18 -36.74 -15.48 4.38
CA LYS A 18 -35.41 -16.06 4.20
C LYS A 18 -35.02 -15.71 2.76
N PRO A 19 -33.90 -15.02 2.51
CA PRO A 19 -33.37 -14.95 1.17
C PRO A 19 -32.98 -16.37 0.79
N THR A 20 -33.85 -17.06 0.07
CA THR A 20 -33.50 -18.26 -0.70
C THR A 20 -32.66 -17.77 -1.87
N ALA A 21 -31.42 -17.40 -1.58
CA ALA A 21 -30.40 -17.26 -2.59
C ALA A 21 -30.19 -18.67 -3.16
N LYS A 22 -30.83 -18.97 -4.30
CA LYS A 22 -30.34 -20.04 -5.16
C LYS A 22 -28.84 -19.77 -5.37
N PRO A 23 -27.94 -20.74 -5.20
CA PRO A 23 -26.53 -20.55 -5.51
C PRO A 23 -26.42 -20.39 -7.03
N SER A 24 -26.58 -19.17 -7.52
CA SER A 24 -26.34 -18.84 -8.93
C SER A 24 -24.83 -18.83 -9.14
N THR A 25 -24.31 -19.94 -9.65
CA THR A 25 -23.36 -20.04 -10.78
C THR A 25 -22.19 -19.06 -10.92
N GLN A 26 -21.74 -18.41 -9.84
CA GLN A 26 -20.68 -17.41 -9.94
C GLN A 26 -19.60 -17.63 -8.90
N TRP A 27 -19.08 -18.86 -8.85
CA TRP A 27 -17.88 -19.23 -8.07
C TRP A 27 -16.71 -18.25 -8.29
N TYR A 28 -16.64 -17.64 -9.48
CA TYR A 28 -15.63 -16.63 -9.81
C TYR A 28 -15.73 -15.35 -8.96
N HIS A 29 -16.89 -15.02 -8.36
CA HIS A 29 -17.00 -13.92 -7.41
C HIS A 29 -16.32 -14.20 -6.06
N ALA A 30 -15.97 -15.46 -5.77
CA ALA A 30 -15.13 -15.83 -4.63
C ALA A 30 -13.68 -16.06 -5.07
N ILE A 31 -13.46 -16.71 -6.23
CA ILE A 31 -12.10 -17.02 -6.69
C ILE A 31 -11.32 -15.77 -7.11
N LEU A 32 -11.92 -14.82 -7.82
CA LEU A 32 -11.20 -13.62 -8.27
C LEU A 32 -10.73 -12.76 -7.07
N PRO A 33 -11.56 -12.43 -6.06
CA PRO A 33 -11.07 -11.74 -4.88
C PRO A 33 -10.02 -12.53 -4.09
N PHE A 34 -10.11 -13.87 -4.08
CA PHE A 34 -9.08 -14.70 -3.45
C PHE A 34 -7.73 -14.56 -4.14
N ILE A 35 -7.69 -14.64 -5.47
CA ILE A 35 -6.47 -14.45 -6.27
C ILE A 35 -5.93 -13.03 -6.07
N ALA A 36 -6.80 -12.01 -6.12
CA ALA A 36 -6.41 -10.62 -5.84
C ALA A 36 -5.74 -10.50 -4.46
N GLY A 37 -6.32 -11.13 -3.43
CA GLY A 37 -5.74 -11.18 -2.08
C GLY A 37 -4.36 -11.83 -2.04
N LEU A 38 -4.12 -12.91 -2.80
CA LEU A 38 -2.79 -13.55 -2.88
C LEU A 38 -1.76 -12.66 -3.61
N LEU A 39 -2.17 -11.96 -4.67
CA LEU A 39 -1.29 -11.02 -5.38
C LEU A 39 -0.89 -9.85 -4.48
N HIS A 40 -1.84 -9.28 -3.72
CA HIS A 40 -1.54 -8.24 -2.72
C HIS A 40 -0.68 -8.74 -1.57
N LEU A 41 -0.82 -10.02 -1.20
CA LEU A 41 0.04 -10.63 -0.18
C LEU A 41 1.48 -10.71 -0.67
N GLN A 42 1.70 -10.98 -1.96
CA GLN A 42 3.02 -10.93 -2.57
C GLN A 42 3.61 -9.51 -2.56
N VAL A 43 2.79 -8.48 -2.85
CA VAL A 43 3.23 -7.07 -2.74
C VAL A 43 3.65 -6.74 -1.31
N PHE A 44 2.82 -7.10 -0.33
CA PHE A 44 3.11 -6.89 1.09
C PHE A 44 4.39 -7.61 1.53
N TYR A 45 4.57 -8.85 1.10
CA TYR A 45 5.78 -9.64 1.37
C TYR A 45 7.04 -8.90 0.89
N TYR A 46 7.07 -8.46 -0.38
CA TYR A 46 8.23 -7.73 -0.90
C TYR A 46 8.42 -6.36 -0.22
N ALA A 47 7.34 -5.66 0.11
CA ALA A 47 7.41 -4.41 0.85
C ALA A 47 8.03 -4.58 2.25
N ILE A 48 7.69 -5.67 2.96
CA ILE A 48 8.31 -6.01 4.24
C ILE A 48 9.79 -6.35 4.09
N HIS A 49 10.17 -7.13 3.07
CA HIS A 49 11.58 -7.43 2.79
C HIS A 49 12.41 -6.20 2.43
N CYS A 50 11.77 -5.14 1.93
CA CYS A 50 12.41 -3.84 1.76
C CYS A 50 12.67 -3.14 3.11
N ILE A 51 11.74 -3.23 4.07
CA ILE A 51 11.76 -2.47 5.32
C ILE A 51 12.55 -3.16 6.44
N ILE A 52 12.25 -4.42 6.75
CA ILE A 52 12.74 -5.09 7.97
C ILE A 52 14.27 -5.11 8.05
N PRO A 53 15.02 -5.53 7.01
CA PRO A 53 16.48 -5.62 7.10
C PRO A 53 17.15 -4.27 7.39
N ARG A 54 16.49 -3.15 7.07
CA ARG A 54 17.02 -1.79 7.21
C ARG A 54 16.65 -1.11 8.52
N PHE A 55 15.55 -1.53 9.15
CA PHE A 55 15.15 -1.03 10.48
C PHE A 55 15.67 -1.91 11.62
N LEU A 56 15.84 -3.19 11.34
CA LEU A 56 16.13 -4.21 12.33
C LEU A 56 17.14 -5.21 11.74
N PRO A 57 18.40 -4.79 11.53
CA PRO A 57 19.43 -5.66 10.95
C PRO A 57 19.65 -6.95 11.76
N ASN A 58 19.23 -6.97 13.03
CA ASN A 58 19.39 -8.12 13.93
C ASN A 58 18.09 -8.90 14.24
N PHE A 59 16.92 -8.52 13.71
CA PHE A 59 15.64 -9.04 14.24
C PHE A 59 15.00 -10.19 13.46
N MET A 60 15.54 -10.63 12.33
CA MET A 60 15.02 -11.84 11.67
C MET A 60 16.10 -12.63 10.93
N PHE A 61 16.08 -13.93 11.22
CA PHE A 61 16.77 -15.10 10.65
C PHE A 61 16.84 -15.15 9.11
N PHE A 62 17.48 -14.18 8.47
CA PHE A 62 17.83 -14.22 7.05
C PHE A 62 19.29 -13.80 6.85
N ASP A 63 20.19 -14.44 7.57
CA ASP A 63 21.55 -14.76 7.08
C ASP A 63 22.15 -15.81 8.01
N ASP A 64 22.07 -17.08 7.59
CA ASP A 64 23.04 -18.06 8.04
C ASP A 64 24.39 -17.66 7.42
N ASN A 65 25.33 -17.30 8.28
CA ASN A 65 26.74 -16.97 7.99
C ASN A 65 27.02 -15.58 7.39
N ASN A 66 27.08 -14.57 8.24
CA ASN A 66 28.35 -13.92 8.55
C ASN A 66 28.20 -12.90 9.68
N ASN A 67 29.03 -13.07 10.71
CA ASN A 67 29.30 -12.03 11.69
C ASN A 67 30.03 -10.87 11.00
N ASP A 68 29.29 -9.90 10.49
CA ASP A 68 29.82 -8.55 10.29
C ASP A 68 28.71 -7.53 10.56
N THR A 69 28.84 -6.80 11.66
CA THR A 69 28.06 -5.62 12.03
C THR A 69 28.41 -4.40 11.15
N THR A 70 28.56 -4.63 9.85
CA THR A 70 28.66 -3.58 8.83
C THR A 70 27.38 -3.64 8.01
N THR A 71 26.72 -2.48 7.83
CA THR A 71 25.66 -2.28 6.84
C THR A 71 25.96 -3.07 5.58
N THR A 72 25.21 -4.15 5.34
CA THR A 72 25.43 -5.07 4.22
C THR A 72 25.42 -4.26 2.94
N VAL A 73 26.59 -4.05 2.34
CA VAL A 73 26.73 -3.19 1.17
C VAL A 73 26.04 -3.87 -0.01
N MET A 74 24.80 -3.47 -0.28
CA MET A 74 24.01 -4.04 -1.37
C MET A 74 24.60 -3.63 -2.72
N SER A 75 24.89 -4.62 -3.57
CA SER A 75 25.34 -4.35 -4.94
C SER A 75 24.24 -3.64 -5.74
N SER A 76 24.63 -2.80 -6.71
CA SER A 76 23.67 -2.14 -7.60
C SER A 76 22.78 -3.15 -8.33
N GLN A 77 23.30 -4.33 -8.69
CA GLN A 77 22.51 -5.39 -9.34
C GLN A 77 21.46 -5.99 -8.39
N THR A 78 21.83 -6.26 -7.14
CA THR A 78 20.90 -6.73 -6.12
C THR A 78 19.81 -5.69 -5.86
N PHE A 79 20.18 -4.42 -5.72
CA PHE A 79 19.24 -3.31 -5.59
C PHE A 79 18.23 -3.26 -6.74
N MET A 80 18.71 -3.33 -7.99
CA MET A 80 17.84 -3.28 -9.16
C MET A 80 16.88 -4.46 -9.22
N ASN A 81 17.35 -5.66 -8.87
CA ASN A 81 16.53 -6.86 -8.82
C ASN A 81 15.42 -6.76 -7.75
N GLU A 82 15.73 -6.24 -6.56
CA GLU A 82 14.75 -6.05 -5.49
C GLU A 82 13.67 -5.04 -5.87
N CYS A 83 14.05 -3.91 -6.47
CA CYS A 83 13.10 -2.93 -6.96
C CYS A 83 12.20 -3.52 -8.05
N TYR A 84 12.77 -4.26 -9.01
CA TYR A 84 12.01 -4.91 -10.07
C TYR A 84 11.00 -5.93 -9.53
N ARG A 85 11.37 -6.71 -8.50
CA ARG A 85 10.47 -7.70 -7.88
C ARG A 85 9.23 -7.03 -7.29
N LEU A 86 9.42 -5.95 -6.53
CA LEU A 86 8.33 -5.22 -5.91
C LEU A 86 7.45 -4.54 -6.97
N ASP A 87 8.04 -3.79 -7.89
CA ASP A 87 7.31 -3.06 -8.93
C ASP A 87 6.50 -4.02 -9.83
N ARG A 88 7.06 -5.19 -10.16
CA ARG A 88 6.35 -6.27 -10.87
C ARG A 88 5.17 -6.82 -10.09
N ALA A 89 5.33 -7.08 -8.80
CA ALA A 89 4.23 -7.56 -7.98
C ALA A 89 3.08 -6.54 -7.93
N ILE A 90 3.41 -5.26 -7.78
CA ILE A 90 2.41 -4.16 -7.77
C ILE A 90 1.68 -4.09 -9.11
N PHE A 91 2.42 -4.09 -10.21
CA PHE A 91 1.84 -4.04 -11.55
C PHE A 91 0.84 -5.18 -11.76
N ILE A 92 1.23 -6.41 -11.43
CA ILE A 92 0.38 -7.60 -11.59
C ILE A 92 -0.86 -7.50 -10.70
N ALA A 93 -0.70 -7.18 -9.42
CA ALA A 93 -1.82 -7.07 -8.47
C ALA A 93 -2.83 -6.00 -8.91
N TYR A 94 -2.34 -4.80 -9.23
CA TYR A 94 -3.20 -3.66 -9.54
C TYR A 94 -3.88 -3.83 -10.90
N LEU A 95 -3.19 -4.39 -11.89
CA LEU A 95 -3.79 -4.75 -13.17
C LEU A 95 -4.87 -5.83 -12.99
N PHE A 96 -4.61 -6.82 -12.14
CA PHE A 96 -5.58 -7.87 -11.86
C PHE A 96 -6.85 -7.34 -11.20
N ASP A 97 -6.76 -6.36 -10.30
CA ASP A 97 -7.93 -5.69 -9.73
C ASP A 97 -8.75 -4.93 -10.77
N LEU A 98 -8.08 -4.33 -11.77
CA LEU A 98 -8.78 -3.72 -12.91
C LEU A 98 -9.48 -4.76 -13.77
N VAL A 99 -8.87 -5.93 -13.99
CA VAL A 99 -9.52 -7.06 -14.66
C VAL A 99 -10.74 -7.54 -13.87
N CYS A 100 -10.64 -7.66 -12.54
CA CYS A 100 -11.78 -7.96 -11.68
C CYS A 100 -12.89 -6.94 -11.87
N CYS A 101 -12.56 -5.64 -11.86
CA CYS A 101 -13.51 -4.57 -12.08
C CYS A 101 -14.18 -4.64 -13.46
N TYR A 102 -13.42 -4.96 -14.50
CA TYR A 102 -13.93 -5.16 -15.86
C TYR A 102 -14.94 -6.31 -15.92
N LEU A 103 -14.67 -7.40 -15.20
CA LEU A 103 -15.58 -8.54 -15.03
C LEU A 103 -16.72 -8.27 -14.03
N LYS A 104 -16.90 -7.02 -13.60
CA LYS A 104 -17.92 -6.59 -12.61
C LYS A 104 -17.80 -7.29 -11.26
N VAL A 105 -16.58 -7.69 -10.88
CA VAL A 105 -16.25 -8.22 -9.56
C VAL A 105 -15.51 -7.15 -8.76
N ILE A 106 -16.03 -6.82 -7.58
CA ILE A 106 -15.36 -5.88 -6.67
C ILE A 106 -14.53 -6.69 -5.66
N PRO A 107 -13.19 -6.75 -5.81
CA PRO A 107 -12.35 -7.61 -4.98
C PRO A 107 -12.32 -7.19 -3.51
N PHE A 108 -12.52 -5.90 -3.20
CA PHE A 108 -12.43 -5.41 -1.83
C PHE A 108 -13.79 -5.35 -1.12
N SER A 109 -13.85 -5.87 0.10
CA SER A 109 -15.05 -5.91 0.95
C SER A 109 -15.65 -4.53 1.25
N ARG A 110 -14.80 -3.48 1.25
CA ARG A 110 -15.15 -2.09 1.59
C ARG A 110 -15.34 -1.16 0.40
N SER A 111 -15.05 -1.62 -0.82
CA SER A 111 -15.32 -0.87 -2.03
C SER A 111 -16.76 -1.14 -2.47
N ASN A 112 -17.51 -0.08 -2.75
CA ASN A 112 -18.89 -0.19 -3.23
C ASN A 112 -18.96 -0.09 -4.76
N SER A 113 -17.89 0.36 -5.41
CA SER A 113 -17.83 0.55 -6.84
C SER A 113 -16.43 0.31 -7.39
N SER A 114 -16.34 -0.05 -8.68
CA SER A 114 -15.06 -0.13 -9.40
C SER A 114 -14.34 1.22 -9.46
N ARG A 115 -15.08 2.34 -9.39
CA ARG A 115 -14.51 3.69 -9.41
C ARG A 115 -13.56 3.93 -8.24
N ASP A 116 -13.87 3.36 -7.06
CA ASP A 116 -13.03 3.48 -5.87
C ASP A 116 -11.65 2.83 -6.07
N ILE A 117 -11.61 1.73 -6.85
CA ILE A 117 -10.39 0.97 -7.15
C ILE A 117 -9.62 1.64 -8.28
N ILE A 118 -10.30 1.95 -9.39
CA ILE A 118 -9.72 2.60 -10.56
C ILE A 118 -9.06 3.93 -10.18
N GLY A 119 -9.74 4.74 -9.36
CA GLY A 119 -9.23 6.06 -8.94
C GLY A 119 -7.94 6.01 -8.12
N HIS A 120 -7.60 4.86 -7.53
CA HIS A 120 -6.34 4.67 -6.81
C HIS A 120 -5.30 3.93 -7.64
N HIS A 121 -5.69 2.84 -8.31
CA HIS A 121 -4.75 1.94 -8.98
C HIS A 121 -4.27 2.46 -10.33
N VAL A 122 -5.11 3.17 -11.08
CA VAL A 122 -4.69 3.73 -12.39
C VAL A 122 -3.56 4.74 -12.23
N PRO A 123 -3.63 5.75 -11.32
CA PRO A 123 -2.50 6.65 -11.08
C PRO A 123 -1.21 5.91 -10.72
N THR A 124 -1.29 4.84 -9.91
CA THR A 124 -0.10 4.04 -9.58
C THR A 124 0.49 3.37 -10.82
N LEU A 125 -0.34 2.76 -11.66
CA LEU A 125 0.09 2.05 -12.86
C LEU A 125 0.65 2.97 -13.95
N ILE A 126 0.05 4.14 -14.17
CA ILE A 126 0.42 5.03 -15.29
C ILE A 126 1.42 6.12 -14.91
N LEU A 127 1.55 6.43 -13.62
CA LEU A 127 2.39 7.53 -13.14
C LEU A 127 3.42 7.04 -12.14
N ALA A 128 3.02 6.38 -11.05
CA ALA A 128 3.96 6.05 -9.97
C ALA A 128 4.97 4.95 -10.36
N LEU A 129 4.53 3.90 -11.06
CA LEU A 129 5.42 2.82 -11.52
C LEU A 129 6.33 3.26 -12.67
N PRO A 130 5.87 4.01 -13.70
CA PRO A 130 6.77 4.51 -14.73
C PRO A 130 7.81 5.52 -14.22
N LEU A 131 7.50 6.24 -13.13
CA LEU A 131 8.43 7.15 -12.47
C LEU A 131 9.29 6.46 -11.39
N ALA A 132 8.94 5.23 -10.97
CA ALA A 132 9.90 4.39 -10.26
C ALA A 132 11.06 4.18 -11.21
N ILE A 133 12.31 4.30 -10.72
CA ILE A 133 13.53 4.16 -11.53
C ILE A 133 13.23 3.11 -12.59
N PRO A 134 13.33 3.44 -13.89
CA PRO A 134 12.86 2.55 -14.94
C PRO A 134 13.86 1.38 -15.07
N LEU A 135 13.78 0.49 -14.08
CA LEU A 135 14.48 -0.77 -13.98
C LEU A 135 13.77 -1.83 -14.82
N TRP A 136 12.52 -1.52 -15.19
CA TRP A 136 11.83 -2.10 -16.31
C TRP A 136 12.65 -1.87 -17.59
N ALA A 137 13.16 -2.95 -18.18
CA ALA A 137 13.79 -2.96 -19.50
C ALA A 137 15.12 -2.20 -19.66
N ASN A 138 16.01 -2.23 -18.66
CA ASN A 138 17.39 -1.76 -18.83
C ASN A 138 17.48 -0.26 -19.20
N LEU A 139 16.46 0.52 -18.84
CA LEU A 139 16.30 1.94 -19.18
C LEU A 139 17.15 2.86 -18.29
N ARG A 140 18.38 2.45 -17.95
CA ARG A 140 19.36 3.26 -17.20
C ARG A 140 19.59 4.64 -17.84
N ASN A 141 19.39 4.73 -19.16
CA ASN A 141 19.51 5.95 -19.95
C ASN A 141 18.38 6.96 -19.71
N VAL A 142 17.25 6.54 -19.13
CA VAL A 142 16.09 7.40 -18.87
C VAL A 142 16.27 8.22 -17.58
N ASP A 143 17.10 7.73 -16.65
CA ASP A 143 17.55 8.50 -15.49
C ASP A 143 19.09 8.42 -15.36
N PRO A 144 19.82 9.26 -16.13
CA PRO A 144 21.28 9.24 -16.12
C PRO A 144 21.86 9.61 -14.75
N ILE A 145 21.13 10.38 -13.95
CA ILE A 145 21.56 10.82 -12.61
C ILE A 145 21.61 9.62 -11.67
N VAL A 146 20.55 8.80 -11.65
CA VAL A 146 20.52 7.55 -10.90
C VAL A 146 21.64 6.60 -11.35
N SER A 147 21.89 6.54 -12.65
CA SER A 147 23.00 5.73 -13.18
C SER A 147 24.38 6.22 -12.71
N THR A 148 24.58 7.53 -12.59
CA THR A 148 25.81 8.10 -12.02
C THR A 148 25.95 7.76 -10.54
N VAL A 149 24.87 7.84 -9.75
CA VAL A 149 24.90 7.46 -8.33
C VAL A 149 25.24 5.98 -8.15
N LEU A 150 24.60 5.10 -8.94
CA LEU A 150 24.75 3.65 -8.81
C LEU A 150 26.11 3.12 -9.28
N ASN A 151 26.77 3.82 -10.20
CA ASN A 151 28.06 3.40 -10.78
C ASN A 151 29.24 4.31 -10.36
N GLY A 152 28.99 5.36 -9.57
CA GLY A 152 30.01 6.31 -9.15
C GLY A 152 30.93 5.79 -8.04
N ASP A 153 32.07 6.45 -7.88
CA ASP A 153 33.13 6.06 -6.93
C ASP A 153 32.79 6.41 -5.47
N HIS A 154 31.72 7.18 -5.22
CA HIS A 154 31.28 7.57 -3.88
C HIS A 154 30.40 6.50 -3.23
N SER A 155 31.03 5.44 -2.70
CA SER A 155 30.37 4.28 -2.10
C SER A 155 29.36 4.63 -1.00
N GLU A 156 29.64 5.64 -0.18
CA GLU A 156 28.76 6.09 0.90
C GLU A 156 27.46 6.73 0.36
N ILE A 157 27.57 7.62 -0.63
CA ILE A 157 26.42 8.28 -1.26
C ILE A 157 25.55 7.24 -1.97
N ARG A 158 26.18 6.28 -2.65
CA ARG A 158 25.48 5.15 -3.29
C ARG A 158 24.70 4.32 -2.29
N ASN A 159 25.30 3.96 -1.15
CA ASN A 159 24.63 3.14 -0.14
C ASN A 159 23.44 3.88 0.48
N ARG A 160 23.62 5.17 0.82
CA ARG A 160 22.53 6.04 1.31
C ARG A 160 21.37 6.13 0.32
N PHE A 161 21.70 6.28 -0.97
CA PHE A 161 20.70 6.27 -2.06
C PHE A 161 19.91 4.95 -2.10
N ILE A 162 20.61 3.82 -2.11
CA ILE A 162 20.01 2.47 -2.18
C ILE A 162 19.05 2.24 -1.02
N ASP A 163 19.50 2.53 0.20
CA ASP A 163 18.69 2.29 1.40
C ASP A 163 17.47 3.20 1.46
N ALA A 164 17.64 4.49 1.19
CA ALA A 164 16.55 5.44 1.18
C ALA A 164 15.49 5.09 0.13
N TYR A 165 15.91 4.67 -1.08
CA TYR A 165 14.98 4.28 -2.14
C TYR A 165 14.20 3.00 -1.81
N ILE A 166 14.88 1.97 -1.29
CA ILE A 166 14.22 0.71 -0.92
C ILE A 166 13.23 0.96 0.23
N LEU A 167 13.61 1.76 1.23
CA LEU A 167 12.70 2.13 2.31
C LEU A 167 11.49 2.91 1.79
N ALA A 168 11.70 3.92 0.96
CA ALA A 168 10.61 4.71 0.39
C ALA A 168 9.62 3.84 -0.41
N SER A 169 10.14 2.91 -1.22
CA SER A 169 9.32 1.96 -2.00
C SER A 169 8.58 0.98 -1.09
N GLY A 170 9.25 0.41 -0.08
CA GLY A 170 8.62 -0.49 0.89
C GLY A 170 7.47 0.19 1.64
N PHE A 171 7.72 1.38 2.19
CA PHE A 171 6.68 2.13 2.93
C PHE A 171 5.51 2.53 2.06
N ALA A 172 5.74 2.87 0.79
CA ALA A 172 4.66 3.24 -0.13
C ALA A 172 3.64 2.12 -0.35
N TYR A 173 4.08 0.86 -0.29
CA TYR A 173 3.25 -0.31 -0.64
C TYR A 173 2.99 -1.29 0.50
N ILE A 174 3.50 -1.02 1.71
CA ILE A 174 3.22 -1.85 2.88
C ILE A 174 1.70 -1.92 3.18
N SER A 175 0.93 -0.89 2.80
CA SER A 175 -0.53 -0.86 2.91
C SER A 175 -1.26 -2.00 2.18
N SER A 176 -0.60 -2.73 1.29
CA SER A 176 -1.18 -3.87 0.58
C SER A 176 -1.73 -4.95 1.52
N LEU A 177 -1.22 -5.08 2.76
CA LEU A 177 -1.82 -5.96 3.78
C LEU A 177 -3.30 -5.65 4.03
N ASN A 178 -3.67 -4.37 4.00
CA ASN A 178 -5.06 -3.99 4.12
C ASN A 178 -5.90 -4.47 2.92
N GLU A 179 -5.34 -4.46 1.71
CA GLU A 179 -6.01 -4.99 0.51
C GLU A 179 -6.17 -6.51 0.60
N VAL A 180 -5.16 -7.23 1.11
CA VAL A 180 -5.26 -8.68 1.43
C VAL A 180 -6.45 -8.97 2.34
N ILE A 181 -6.55 -8.25 3.47
CA ILE A 181 -7.63 -8.47 4.45
C ILE A 181 -8.99 -8.17 3.81
N MET A 182 -9.11 -7.07 3.07
CA MET A 182 -10.36 -6.70 2.41
C MET A 182 -10.76 -7.72 1.31
N CYS A 183 -9.79 -8.31 0.62
CA CYS A 183 -10.02 -9.39 -0.34
C CYS A 183 -10.55 -10.65 0.35
N PHE A 184 -9.92 -11.12 1.41
CA PHE A 184 -10.38 -12.34 2.12
C PHE A 184 -11.71 -12.13 2.84
N GLN A 185 -11.97 -10.92 3.36
CA GLN A 185 -13.31 -10.54 3.81
C GLN A 185 -14.34 -10.63 2.67
N ARG A 186 -14.00 -10.16 1.46
CA ARG A 186 -14.91 -10.27 0.30
C ARG A 186 -15.18 -11.73 -0.05
N VAL A 187 -14.17 -12.58 -0.05
CA VAL A 187 -14.33 -14.03 -0.27
C VAL A 187 -15.32 -14.61 0.74
N GLU A 188 -15.11 -14.34 2.03
CA GLU A 188 -15.97 -14.86 3.09
C GLU A 188 -17.42 -14.36 2.94
N MET A 189 -17.61 -13.07 2.66
CA MET A 189 -18.93 -12.49 2.42
C MET A 189 -19.62 -13.14 1.22
N THR A 190 -18.91 -13.31 0.09
CA THR A 190 -19.46 -13.95 -1.12
C THR A 190 -19.89 -15.39 -0.84
N LEU A 191 -19.08 -16.16 -0.12
CA LEU A 191 -19.41 -17.54 0.26
C LEU A 191 -20.64 -17.61 1.18
N ALA A 192 -20.91 -16.56 1.95
CA ALA A 192 -22.12 -16.42 2.77
C ALA A 192 -23.31 -15.78 2.04
N GLY A 193 -23.17 -15.44 0.74
CA GLY A 193 -24.22 -14.76 -0.03
C GLY A 193 -24.41 -13.28 0.33
N ILE A 194 -23.46 -12.66 1.03
CA ILE A 194 -23.49 -11.27 1.46
C ILE A 194 -22.73 -10.39 0.46
N THR A 195 -23.36 -9.32 -0.01
CA THR A 195 -22.75 -8.39 -0.98
C THR A 195 -22.26 -7.09 -0.36
N LYS A 196 -22.84 -6.66 0.76
CA LYS A 196 -22.51 -5.40 1.44
C LYS A 196 -21.93 -5.65 2.82
N PHE A 197 -20.88 -4.91 3.17
CA PHE A 197 -20.19 -5.11 4.44
C PHE A 197 -21.10 -4.87 5.65
N ARG A 198 -22.04 -3.94 5.58
CA ARG A 198 -22.96 -3.65 6.69
C ARG A 198 -23.85 -4.85 7.07
N ASP A 199 -24.00 -5.81 6.16
CA ASP A 199 -24.88 -6.96 6.33
C ASP A 199 -24.10 -8.18 6.91
N ILE A 200 -22.83 -8.03 7.30
CA ILE A 200 -22.00 -9.14 7.82
C ILE A 200 -22.63 -9.80 9.05
N GLN A 201 -23.34 -9.04 9.90
CA GLN A 201 -24.01 -9.57 11.10
C GLN A 201 -25.03 -10.70 10.83
N MET A 202 -25.44 -10.88 9.56
CA MET A 202 -26.32 -11.95 9.13
C MET A 202 -25.59 -13.27 8.86
N MET A 203 -24.25 -13.26 8.86
CA MET A 203 -23.42 -14.43 8.58
C MET A 203 -23.35 -15.35 9.79
N LYS A 204 -23.21 -16.67 9.54
CA LYS A 204 -23.05 -17.66 10.62
C LYS A 204 -21.61 -17.83 11.09
N ARG A 205 -20.64 -17.51 10.24
CA ARG A 205 -19.20 -17.68 10.49
C ARG A 205 -18.50 -16.38 10.16
N HIS A 206 -17.53 -16.04 10.99
CA HIS A 206 -16.78 -14.80 10.95
C HIS A 206 -15.31 -15.06 11.24
N LEU A 207 -14.55 -15.48 10.23
CA LEU A 207 -13.11 -15.63 10.30
C LEU A 207 -12.45 -14.28 9.98
N PHE A 208 -12.58 -13.82 8.73
CA PHE A 208 -11.96 -12.59 8.23
C PHE A 208 -12.83 -11.34 8.49
N THR A 209 -14.13 -11.54 8.64
CA THR A 209 -15.12 -10.50 8.99
C THR A 209 -15.36 -10.39 10.50
N SER A 210 -14.59 -11.11 11.33
CA SER A 210 -14.67 -10.98 12.79
C SER A 210 -14.34 -9.56 13.26
N ARG A 211 -14.90 -9.15 14.40
CA ARG A 211 -14.59 -7.86 15.02
C ARG A 211 -13.08 -7.69 15.24
N GLY A 212 -12.39 -8.75 15.68
CA GLY A 212 -10.94 -8.71 15.89
C GLY A 212 -10.16 -8.36 14.61
N VAL A 213 -10.46 -9.03 13.50
CA VAL A 213 -9.80 -8.78 12.21
C VAL A 213 -10.14 -7.39 11.66
N VAL A 214 -11.40 -6.97 11.77
CA VAL A 214 -11.82 -5.61 11.35
C VAL A 214 -11.15 -4.54 12.20
N GLY A 215 -11.04 -4.75 13.52
CA GLY A 215 -10.32 -3.86 14.42
C GLY A 215 -8.85 -3.76 14.07
N PHE A 216 -8.19 -4.91 13.82
CA PHE A 216 -6.80 -4.96 13.35
C PHE A 216 -6.61 -4.21 12.03
N GLU A 217 -7.45 -4.45 11.03
CA GLU A 217 -7.43 -3.76 9.73
C GLU A 217 -7.50 -2.24 9.90
N LEU A 218 -8.41 -1.75 10.74
CA LEU A 218 -8.60 -0.32 10.99
C LEU A 218 -7.41 0.30 11.75
N CYS A 219 -6.90 -0.38 12.77
CA CYS A 219 -5.70 0.05 13.50
C CYS A 219 -4.49 0.08 12.57
N TYR A 220 -4.31 -0.94 11.74
CA TYR A 220 -3.25 -1.02 10.75
C TYR A 220 -3.31 0.14 9.75
N LYS A 221 -4.50 0.43 9.20
CA LYS A 221 -4.74 1.61 8.35
C LYS A 221 -4.36 2.92 9.05
N MET A 222 -4.71 3.07 10.32
CA MET A 222 -4.37 4.27 11.09
C MET A 222 -2.86 4.40 11.30
N CYS A 223 -2.16 3.32 11.69
CA CYS A 223 -0.70 3.29 11.81
C CYS A 223 -0.03 3.64 10.47
N PHE A 224 -0.56 3.15 9.36
CA PHE A 224 -0.06 3.47 8.03
C PHE A 224 -0.22 4.96 7.68
N PHE A 225 -1.43 5.51 7.81
CA PHE A 225 -1.70 6.89 7.39
C PHE A 225 -0.95 7.94 8.23
N TRP A 226 -0.65 7.66 9.50
CA TRP A 226 -0.02 8.63 10.41
C TRP A 226 1.43 8.30 10.76
N GLY A 227 1.78 7.04 10.96
CA GLY A 227 3.14 6.64 11.33
C GLY A 227 4.01 6.38 10.10
N MET A 228 3.61 5.42 9.26
CA MET A 228 4.41 5.00 8.11
C MET A 228 4.55 6.10 7.06
N SER A 229 3.59 7.02 6.98
CA SER A 229 3.63 8.19 6.10
C SER A 229 4.80 9.14 6.41
N ILE A 230 5.12 9.35 7.69
CA ILE A 230 6.25 10.18 8.13
C ILE A 230 7.57 9.48 7.76
N LEU A 231 7.65 8.17 7.99
CA LEU A 231 8.83 7.38 7.64
C LEU A 231 9.06 7.33 6.12
N ALA A 232 7.99 7.18 5.34
CA ALA A 232 8.04 7.27 3.88
C ALA A 232 8.53 8.65 3.42
N CYS A 233 8.03 9.72 4.03
CA CYS A 233 8.45 11.09 3.71
C CYS A 233 9.93 11.32 4.03
N LYS A 234 10.41 10.85 5.19
CA LYS A 234 11.83 10.91 5.57
C LYS A 234 12.70 10.15 4.55
N ALA A 235 12.32 8.93 4.20
CA ALA A 235 13.05 8.12 3.22
C ALA A 235 13.11 8.82 1.85
N CYS A 236 12.02 9.45 1.40
CA CYS A 236 12.02 10.24 0.17
C CYS A 236 12.95 11.46 0.24
N CYS A 237 13.06 12.12 1.40
CA CYS A 237 13.99 13.24 1.58
C CYS A 237 15.46 12.79 1.61
N GLU A 238 15.76 11.66 2.26
CA GLU A 238 17.11 11.07 2.30
C GLU A 238 17.57 10.60 0.92
N PHE A 239 16.63 10.09 0.13
CA PHE A 239 16.83 9.74 -1.27
C PHE A 239 17.19 10.97 -2.12
N ASP A 240 16.39 12.03 -2.06
CA ASP A 240 16.65 13.28 -2.82
C ASP A 240 17.99 13.92 -2.41
N LYS A 241 18.30 13.89 -1.10
CA LYS A 241 19.58 14.38 -0.58
C LYS A 241 20.75 13.59 -1.17
N SER A 242 20.64 12.27 -1.28
CA SER A 242 21.70 11.44 -1.83
C SER A 242 21.96 11.75 -3.32
N ILE A 243 20.92 12.08 -4.08
CA ILE A 243 21.07 12.57 -5.45
C ILE A 243 21.76 13.94 -5.48
N TYR A 244 21.33 14.88 -4.62
CA TYR A 244 21.97 16.18 -4.51
C TYR A 244 23.45 16.08 -4.16
N ASP A 245 23.80 15.29 -3.14
CA ASP A 245 25.17 15.03 -2.73
C ASP A 245 25.99 14.45 -3.91
N ALA A 246 25.43 13.52 -4.68
CA ALA A 246 26.13 12.93 -5.84
C ALA A 246 26.37 13.93 -6.98
N ILE A 247 25.46 14.87 -7.23
CA ILE A 247 25.62 15.90 -8.26
C ILE A 247 26.67 16.94 -7.84
N THR A 248 26.78 17.18 -6.54
CA THR A 248 27.65 18.23 -5.97
C THR A 248 29.02 17.75 -5.53
N ALA A 249 29.18 16.45 -5.25
CA ALA A 249 30.45 15.84 -4.84
C ALA A 249 31.61 16.07 -5.84
N PRO A 250 31.41 16.10 -7.18
CA PRO A 250 32.49 16.31 -8.14
C PRO A 250 32.99 17.76 -8.30
N VAL A 251 32.51 18.74 -7.51
CA VAL A 251 32.61 20.17 -7.91
C VAL A 251 33.12 21.11 -6.80
N ASP A 252 34.30 21.71 -7.05
CA ASP A 252 34.62 23.10 -6.68
C ASP A 252 33.64 24.03 -7.45
N TYR A 253 32.71 24.66 -6.72
CA TYR A 253 31.41 25.16 -7.22
C TYR A 253 31.48 26.35 -8.20
N ASP A 254 31.80 26.10 -9.48
CA ASP A 254 31.76 27.11 -10.56
C ASP A 254 30.44 27.17 -11.36
N LYS A 255 29.48 26.26 -11.11
CA LYS A 255 28.19 26.22 -11.84
C LYS A 255 27.06 26.94 -11.09
N PRO A 256 26.17 27.69 -11.79
CA PRO A 256 25.02 28.33 -11.17
C PRO A 256 24.05 27.33 -10.51
N ILE A 257 23.58 27.63 -9.30
CA ILE A 257 22.65 26.81 -8.50
C ILE A 257 21.41 26.38 -9.30
N TRP A 258 20.87 27.25 -10.16
CA TRP A 258 19.68 26.94 -10.95
C TRP A 258 19.88 25.75 -11.90
N LYS A 259 21.10 25.52 -12.43
CA LYS A 259 21.38 24.35 -13.28
C LYS A 259 21.31 23.06 -12.46
N THR A 260 21.80 23.09 -11.22
CA THR A 260 21.71 21.96 -10.28
C THR A 260 20.26 21.64 -9.96
N VAL A 261 19.44 22.66 -9.70
CA VAL A 261 18.00 22.49 -9.44
C VAL A 261 17.26 21.90 -10.65
N VAL A 262 17.49 22.43 -11.86
CA VAL A 262 16.86 21.89 -13.09
C VAL A 262 17.27 20.44 -13.32
N THR A 263 18.54 20.12 -13.11
CA THR A 263 19.05 18.75 -13.23
C THR A 263 18.36 17.82 -12.24
N LEU A 264 18.26 18.21 -10.97
CA LEU A 264 17.62 17.40 -9.92
C LEU A 264 16.14 17.10 -10.24
N TYR A 265 15.37 18.12 -10.63
CA TYR A 265 13.93 17.95 -10.94
C TYR A 265 13.65 17.31 -12.30
N SER A 266 14.67 17.11 -13.13
CA SER A 266 14.54 16.31 -14.36
C SER A 266 14.61 14.80 -14.13
N SER A 267 15.05 14.34 -12.94
CA SER A 267 15.09 12.91 -12.59
C SER A 267 13.68 12.38 -12.35
N PRO A 268 13.23 11.34 -13.11
CA PRO A 268 11.99 10.63 -12.83
C PRO A 268 11.88 10.14 -11.38
N ALA A 269 12.99 9.70 -10.80
CA ALA A 269 13.00 9.17 -9.44
C ALA A 269 12.75 10.26 -8.38
N VAL A 270 13.25 11.49 -8.59
CA VAL A 270 12.92 12.67 -7.75
C VAL A 270 11.45 13.06 -7.92
N LEU A 271 10.91 13.02 -9.14
CA LEU A 271 9.49 13.28 -9.39
C LEU A 271 8.59 12.25 -8.69
N ARG A 272 8.96 10.97 -8.67
CA ARG A 272 8.27 9.95 -7.87
C ARG A 272 8.32 10.27 -6.38
N GLY A 273 9.50 10.64 -5.86
CA GLY A 273 9.66 11.07 -4.47
C GLY A 273 8.73 12.24 -4.12
N ALA A 274 8.62 13.23 -4.99
CA ALA A 274 7.71 14.35 -4.84
C ALA A 274 6.23 13.92 -4.81
N LEU A 275 5.82 13.01 -5.70
CA LEU A 275 4.47 12.44 -5.70
C LEU A 275 4.18 11.71 -4.39
N PHE A 276 5.10 10.86 -3.91
CA PHE A 276 4.94 10.14 -2.65
C PHE A 276 4.86 11.06 -1.43
N ARG A 277 5.64 12.13 -1.40
CA ARG A 277 5.52 13.16 -0.36
C ARG A 277 4.18 13.88 -0.43
N ALA A 278 3.69 14.23 -1.62
CA ALA A 278 2.38 14.83 -1.79
C ALA A 278 1.27 13.89 -1.26
N PHE A 279 1.32 12.59 -1.56
CA PHE A 279 0.39 11.62 -0.98
C PHE A 279 0.52 11.53 0.54
N SER A 280 1.75 11.44 1.06
CA SER A 280 2.03 11.27 2.48
C SER A 280 1.65 12.49 3.33
N VAL A 281 1.87 13.70 2.83
CA VAL A 281 1.65 14.95 3.57
C VAL A 281 0.24 15.52 3.34
N VAL A 282 -0.31 15.40 2.13
CA VAL A 282 -1.60 16.03 1.79
C VAL A 282 -2.75 15.04 1.95
N MET A 283 -2.61 13.82 1.39
CA MET A 283 -3.72 12.87 1.30
C MET A 283 -3.86 12.02 2.56
N TYR A 284 -2.76 11.50 3.09
CA TYR A 284 -2.78 10.53 4.19
C TYR A 284 -3.32 11.10 5.52
N PRO A 285 -3.08 12.36 5.92
CA PRO A 285 -3.71 12.91 7.12
C PRO A 285 -5.24 12.92 7.04
N SER A 286 -5.79 13.30 5.88
CA SER A 286 -7.25 13.27 5.63
C SER A 286 -7.78 11.83 5.65
N MET A 287 -7.07 10.88 5.04
CA MET A 287 -7.43 9.46 5.10
C MET A 287 -7.38 8.91 6.53
N GLY A 288 -6.36 9.26 7.31
CA GLY A 288 -6.21 8.89 8.71
C GLY A 288 -7.33 9.47 9.58
N ALA A 289 -7.73 10.73 9.37
CA ALA A 289 -8.87 11.33 10.07
C ALA A 289 -10.19 10.59 9.76
N ARG A 290 -10.40 10.18 8.50
CA ARG A 290 -11.55 9.33 8.13
C ARG A 290 -11.48 7.95 8.79
N CYS A 291 -10.29 7.36 8.88
CA CYS A 291 -10.08 6.08 9.56
C CYS A 291 -10.36 6.20 11.07
N PHE A 292 -9.93 7.28 11.71
CA PHE A 292 -10.21 7.56 13.12
C PHE A 292 -11.70 7.63 13.42
N LYS A 293 -12.47 8.30 12.55
CA LYS A 293 -13.95 8.32 12.67
C LYS A 293 -14.54 6.91 12.60
N LYS A 294 -14.05 6.07 11.69
CA LYS A 294 -14.47 4.66 11.57
C LYS A 294 -14.09 3.84 12.81
N ILE A 295 -12.91 4.05 13.39
CA ILE A 295 -12.50 3.40 14.65
C ILE A 295 -13.42 3.82 15.79
N LYS A 296 -13.68 5.12 15.96
CA LYS A 296 -14.61 5.62 16.98
C LYS A 296 -16.00 5.00 16.84
N GLN A 297 -16.50 4.89 15.60
CA GLN A 297 -17.78 4.24 15.32
C GLN A 297 -17.72 2.73 15.67
N PHE A 298 -16.68 2.02 15.23
CA PHE A 298 -16.47 0.61 15.52
C PHE A 298 -16.42 0.31 17.03
N LEU A 299 -15.80 1.19 17.82
CA LEU A 299 -15.75 1.09 19.28
C LEU A 299 -17.12 1.36 19.92
N LYS A 300 -17.87 2.37 19.44
CA LYS A 300 -19.23 2.69 19.94
C LYS A 300 -20.26 1.62 19.60
N GLU A 301 -20.21 1.07 18.40
CA GLU A 301 -21.02 -0.07 17.97
C GLU A 301 -20.57 -1.39 18.62
N GLY A 302 -19.53 -1.35 19.46
CA GLY A 302 -19.10 -2.46 20.32
C GLY A 302 -20.00 -2.78 21.49
N GLU A 303 -20.98 -1.93 21.80
CA GLU A 303 -21.95 -2.21 22.86
C GLU A 303 -23.17 -3.02 22.36
N VAL A 304 -23.28 -3.29 21.05
CA VAL A 304 -24.50 -3.86 20.42
C VAL A 304 -24.21 -5.09 19.54
N LEU A 305 -23.03 -5.72 19.65
CA LEU A 305 -22.68 -6.96 18.92
C LEU A 305 -22.14 -8.02 19.87
#